data_AF-A0A7X8X3Z4-F1
#
_entry.id   AF-A0A7X8X3Z4-F1
#
_cell.length_a   1.000
_cell.length_b   1.000
_cell.length_c   1.000
_cell.angle_alpha   90.00
_cell.angle_beta   90.00
_cell.angle_gamma   90.00
#
_symmetry.space_group_name_H-M   'P 1'
#
loop_
_entity.id
_entity.type
_entity.pdbx_description
1 polymer ?
#
loop_
_entity_poly.entity_id
_entity_poly.type
_entity_poly.pdbx_seq_one_letter_code
_entity_poly.pdbx_strand_id
1 'polypeptide(L)'
;DVEFSAEDASRSDLSFLCRVFETAIEAGATTINIPDTVGYSTPEEFGRFIAAIKNGVKNVDKAIISVHCHNDLGLAVANSLAAVRNGANQVECTLNGLGERAGNAALEEIVMALYTRRDDYGFETNINYQEIYRSSRLVSNSTGMPVQPNKAVVGKNAFAHESGIHQDGVIKERTTYEIMNPQMVGINQSNLVFGKHSGRHGFKKRLKELGYELNEADLDKAFARFKELADKKKTITDRDLEVLAEDQIQNIPEKWQLDYLYICSGTGVTPTATVRISSEGETKEEASCGDGPINAAFNALEKVTGIKATLIHYSLNAVTEGKDAIGEVTAKIEFNEKVFTGRGISTDVLEASARAYLNAINKVIYENHGQNGNGAYIGK
;
A
#
# COMPACT_ATOMS: atom_id res chain seq x y z
N ASP A 1 -4.99 13.66 25.01
CA ASP A 1 -5.92 12.60 24.65
C ASP A 1 -5.41 11.31 25.27
N VAL A 2 -6.27 10.55 25.94
CA VAL A 2 -5.97 9.26 26.57
C VAL A 2 -7.07 8.29 26.14
N GLU A 3 -6.69 7.24 25.42
CA GLU A 3 -7.60 6.19 24.99
C GLU A 3 -7.46 4.95 25.86
N PHE A 4 -8.59 4.40 26.29
CA PHE A 4 -8.67 3.10 26.95
C PHE A 4 -9.41 2.10 26.07
N SER A 5 -8.75 1.01 25.70
CA SER A 5 -9.32 -0.06 24.86
C SER A 5 -9.60 -1.30 25.70
N ALA A 6 -10.84 -1.78 25.68
CA ALA A 6 -11.18 -3.07 26.26
C ALA A 6 -11.00 -4.18 25.21
N GLU A 7 -9.81 -4.80 25.17
CA GLU A 7 -9.55 -5.90 24.22
C GLU A 7 -10.62 -6.98 24.32
N ASP A 8 -11.10 -7.45 23.16
CA ASP A 8 -12.18 -8.44 23.04
C ASP A 8 -13.50 -8.03 23.71
N ALA A 9 -13.81 -6.72 23.69
CA ALA A 9 -15.03 -6.17 24.26
C ALA A 9 -16.30 -6.82 23.71
N SER A 10 -16.37 -7.08 22.40
CA SER A 10 -17.59 -7.62 21.76
C SER A 10 -18.08 -8.95 22.34
N ARG A 11 -17.23 -9.69 23.06
CA ARG A 11 -17.57 -10.98 23.70
C ARG A 11 -17.53 -10.95 25.23
N SER A 12 -17.28 -9.79 25.82
CA SER A 12 -17.19 -9.62 27.27
C SER A 12 -18.55 -9.30 27.90
N ASP A 13 -18.69 -9.54 29.21
CA ASP A 13 -19.92 -9.20 29.94
C ASP A 13 -20.16 -7.68 29.91
N LEU A 14 -21.34 -7.29 29.41
CA LEU A 14 -21.70 -5.88 29.24
C LEU A 14 -21.69 -5.11 30.56
N SER A 15 -22.17 -5.71 31.66
CA SER A 15 -22.23 -5.02 32.95
C SER A 15 -20.83 -4.74 33.51
N PHE A 16 -19.91 -5.69 33.30
CA PHE A 16 -18.52 -5.55 33.67
C PHE A 16 -17.84 -4.46 32.83
N LEU A 17 -18.02 -4.48 31.51
CA LEU A 17 -17.48 -3.46 30.61
C LEU A 17 -17.96 -2.06 30.97
N CYS A 18 -19.25 -1.87 31.27
CA CYS A 18 -19.75 -0.56 31.67
C CYS A 18 -19.02 -0.03 32.91
N ARG A 19 -18.78 -0.86 33.93
CA ARG A 19 -18.02 -0.46 35.13
C ARG A 19 -16.56 -0.13 34.81
N VAL A 20 -15.93 -0.91 33.92
CA VAL A 20 -14.55 -0.66 33.47
C VAL A 20 -14.46 0.68 32.74
N PHE A 21 -15.36 0.96 31.81
CA PHE A 21 -15.38 2.24 31.09
C PHE A 21 -15.71 3.42 32.01
N GLU A 22 -16.67 3.27 32.93
CA GLU A 22 -16.95 4.31 33.94
C GLU A 22 -15.69 4.66 34.73
N THR A 23 -14.98 3.64 35.21
CA THR A 23 -13.73 3.79 35.97
C THR A 23 -12.62 4.42 35.13
N ALA A 24 -12.47 4.00 33.87
CA ALA A 24 -11.47 4.55 32.96
C ALA A 24 -11.71 6.04 32.70
N ILE A 25 -12.95 6.44 32.47
CA ILE A 25 -13.34 7.85 32.27
C ILE A 25 -13.13 8.65 33.56
N GLU A 26 -13.46 8.11 34.74
CA GLU A 26 -13.17 8.75 36.03
C GLU A 26 -11.67 8.95 36.27
N ALA A 27 -10.84 8.01 35.80
CA ALA A 27 -9.38 8.10 35.85
C ALA A 27 -8.79 9.05 34.79
N GLY A 28 -9.60 9.60 33.88
CA GLY A 28 -9.20 10.61 32.91
C GLY A 28 -9.09 10.13 31.46
N ALA A 29 -9.61 8.94 31.11
CA ALA A 29 -9.74 8.54 29.72
C ALA A 29 -10.70 9.48 28.98
N THR A 30 -10.25 10.03 27.86
CA THR A 30 -11.03 10.92 26.98
C THR A 30 -11.65 10.17 25.80
N THR A 31 -11.19 8.94 25.55
CA THR A 31 -11.73 8.03 24.54
C THR A 31 -11.83 6.63 25.13
N ILE A 32 -12.96 5.97 24.90
CA ILE A 32 -13.14 4.55 25.20
C ILE A 32 -13.30 3.78 23.89
N ASN A 33 -12.46 2.78 23.69
CA ASN A 33 -12.42 2.00 22.45
C ASN A 33 -13.01 0.60 22.68
N ILE A 34 -13.95 0.24 21.81
CA ILE A 34 -14.73 -0.99 21.86
C ILE A 34 -14.40 -1.82 20.61
N PRO A 35 -13.43 -2.74 20.69
CA PRO A 35 -13.03 -3.56 19.57
C PRO A 35 -13.94 -4.79 19.36
N ASP A 36 -14.18 -5.13 18.09
CA ASP A 36 -14.58 -6.49 17.65
C ASP A 36 -13.31 -7.25 17.25
N THR A 37 -12.50 -7.61 18.24
CA THR A 37 -11.11 -8.10 18.07
C THR A 37 -11.00 -9.32 17.14
N VAL A 38 -12.00 -10.20 17.18
CA VAL A 38 -12.03 -11.43 16.37
C VAL A 38 -12.85 -11.30 15.10
N GLY A 39 -13.47 -10.13 14.84
CA GLY A 39 -14.26 -9.88 13.62
C GLY A 39 -15.47 -10.81 13.44
N TYR A 40 -16.09 -11.23 14.55
CA TYR A 40 -17.17 -12.22 14.57
C TYR A 40 -18.57 -11.59 14.60
N SER A 41 -18.68 -10.35 15.11
CA SER A 41 -19.97 -9.75 15.38
C SER A 41 -20.74 -9.46 14.09
N THR A 42 -22.07 -9.57 14.13
CA THR A 42 -22.92 -9.06 13.03
C THR A 42 -23.25 -7.57 13.23
N PRO A 43 -23.61 -6.82 12.17
CA PRO A 43 -23.86 -5.39 12.29
C PRO A 43 -24.97 -5.03 13.28
N GLU A 44 -26.05 -5.83 13.33
CA GLU A 44 -27.15 -5.60 14.26
C GLU A 44 -26.75 -5.89 15.72
N GLU A 45 -25.98 -6.96 15.96
CA GLU A 45 -25.47 -7.28 17.29
C GLU A 45 -24.49 -6.22 17.77
N PHE A 46 -23.51 -5.84 16.94
CA PHE A 46 -22.51 -4.87 17.30
C PHE A 46 -23.12 -3.48 17.51
N GLY A 47 -24.03 -3.04 16.62
CA GLY A 47 -24.76 -1.78 16.79
C GLY A 47 -25.56 -1.74 18.11
N ARG A 48 -26.32 -2.79 18.44
CA ARG A 48 -27.04 -2.88 19.71
C ARG A 48 -26.10 -2.88 20.91
N PHE A 49 -24.95 -3.53 20.79
CA PHE A 49 -23.93 -3.57 21.85
C PHE A 49 -23.36 -2.17 22.14
N ILE A 50 -23.03 -1.40 21.09
CA ILE A 50 -22.58 -0.01 21.23
C ILE A 50 -23.66 0.87 21.87
N ALA A 51 -24.91 0.75 21.43
CA ALA A 51 -26.02 1.48 22.05
C ALA A 51 -26.20 1.10 23.53
N ALA A 52 -26.02 -0.17 23.88
CA ALA A 52 -26.12 -0.64 25.25
C ALA A 52 -25.00 -0.09 26.14
N ILE A 53 -23.75 -0.02 25.64
CA ILE A 53 -22.64 0.63 26.36
C ILE A 53 -22.91 2.11 26.54
N LYS A 54 -23.32 2.82 25.48
CA LYS A 54 -23.66 4.24 25.53
C LYS A 54 -24.75 4.55 26.56
N ASN A 55 -25.75 3.68 26.69
CA ASN A 55 -26.81 3.87 27.68
C ASN A 55 -26.42 3.39 29.09
N GLY A 56 -25.47 2.46 29.20
CA GLY A 56 -25.08 1.82 30.46
C GLY A 56 -23.95 2.52 31.22
N VAL A 57 -23.08 3.26 30.54
CA VAL A 57 -21.95 4.00 31.13
C VAL A 57 -22.42 5.41 31.54
N LYS A 58 -22.51 5.69 32.83
CA LYS A 58 -23.14 6.92 33.35
C LYS A 58 -22.46 8.23 32.94
N ASN A 59 -21.14 8.20 32.76
CA ASN A 59 -20.29 9.36 32.45
C ASN A 59 -19.77 9.31 30.99
N VAL A 60 -20.44 8.55 30.11
CA VAL A 60 -20.01 8.34 28.73
C VAL A 60 -19.98 9.65 27.92
N ASP A 61 -20.79 10.64 28.30
CA ASP A 61 -20.86 11.96 27.67
C ASP A 61 -19.54 12.75 27.80
N LYS A 62 -18.66 12.33 28.70
CA LYS A 62 -17.33 12.92 28.91
C LYS A 62 -16.23 12.30 28.03
N ALA A 63 -16.55 11.26 27.26
CA ALA A 63 -15.59 10.55 26.42
C ALA A 63 -16.13 10.29 25.01
N ILE A 64 -15.21 10.15 24.07
CA ILE A 64 -15.51 9.70 22.71
C ILE A 64 -15.66 8.18 22.74
N ILE A 65 -16.74 7.67 22.12
CA ILE A 65 -16.89 6.24 21.85
C ILE A 65 -16.16 5.92 20.54
N SER A 66 -15.02 5.24 20.63
CA SER A 66 -14.28 4.66 19.51
C SER A 66 -14.66 3.19 19.30
N VAL A 67 -14.60 2.74 18.05
CA VAL A 67 -14.75 1.32 17.70
C VAL A 67 -13.62 0.86 16.79
N HIS A 68 -13.24 -0.40 16.95
CA HIS A 68 -12.18 -1.04 16.18
C HIS A 68 -12.65 -2.41 15.67
N CYS A 69 -13.04 -2.50 14.41
CA CYS A 69 -13.61 -3.73 13.86
C CYS A 69 -12.58 -4.50 13.01
N HIS A 70 -12.33 -5.77 13.37
CA HIS A 70 -11.61 -6.71 12.51
C HIS A 70 -12.54 -7.35 11.47
N ASN A 71 -11.95 -7.90 10.41
CA ASN A 71 -12.66 -8.28 9.19
C ASN A 71 -12.71 -9.79 8.92
N ASP A 72 -12.59 -10.63 9.95
CA ASP A 72 -12.55 -12.10 9.81
C ASP A 72 -13.77 -12.70 9.09
N LEU A 73 -14.97 -12.09 9.22
CA LEU A 73 -16.17 -12.45 8.47
C LEU A 73 -16.50 -11.53 7.29
N GLY A 74 -15.63 -10.57 6.96
CA GLY A 74 -15.90 -9.57 5.91
C GLY A 74 -16.91 -8.48 6.31
N LEU A 75 -17.18 -8.32 7.62
CA LEU A 75 -18.22 -7.43 8.14
C LEU A 75 -17.67 -6.17 8.83
N ALA A 76 -16.36 -5.92 8.82
CA ALA A 76 -15.75 -4.84 9.61
C ALA A 76 -16.32 -3.45 9.30
N VAL A 77 -16.49 -3.14 8.02
CA VAL A 77 -17.07 -1.85 7.56
C VAL A 77 -18.53 -1.74 7.97
N ALA A 78 -19.31 -2.81 7.79
CA ALA A 78 -20.73 -2.85 8.15
C ALA A 78 -20.93 -2.70 9.67
N ASN A 79 -20.11 -3.37 10.48
CA ASN A 79 -20.11 -3.24 11.94
C ASN A 79 -19.74 -1.81 12.37
N SER A 80 -18.72 -1.21 11.74
CA SER A 80 -18.31 0.17 12.03
C SER A 80 -19.41 1.17 11.72
N LEU A 81 -20.08 1.04 10.58
CA LEU A 81 -21.21 1.90 10.21
C LEU A 81 -22.43 1.71 11.12
N ALA A 82 -22.69 0.47 11.56
CA ALA A 82 -23.73 0.18 12.53
C ALA A 82 -23.42 0.78 13.91
N ALA A 83 -22.16 0.75 14.34
CA ALA A 83 -21.71 1.41 15.56
C ALA A 83 -21.89 2.93 15.51
N VAL A 84 -21.54 3.56 14.40
CA VAL A 84 -21.74 5.01 14.19
C VAL A 84 -23.21 5.38 14.34
N ARG A 85 -24.13 4.63 13.71
CA ARG A 85 -25.59 4.84 13.88
C ARG A 85 -26.06 4.72 15.33
N ASN A 86 -25.36 3.91 16.13
CA ASN A 86 -25.71 3.65 17.53
C ASN A 86 -24.92 4.50 18.53
N GLY A 87 -24.17 5.48 18.03
CA GLY A 87 -23.57 6.53 18.86
C GLY A 87 -22.07 6.44 19.03
N ALA A 88 -21.35 5.61 18.27
CA ALA A 88 -19.91 5.75 18.13
C ALA A 88 -19.56 7.04 17.38
N ASN A 89 -18.50 7.71 17.83
CA ASN A 89 -18.05 9.00 17.29
C ASN A 89 -16.67 8.91 16.64
N GLN A 90 -15.94 7.81 16.86
CA GLN A 90 -14.65 7.51 16.25
C GLN A 90 -14.67 6.07 15.71
N VAL A 91 -14.02 5.86 14.58
CA VAL A 91 -13.79 4.54 13.99
C VAL A 91 -12.31 4.39 13.69
N GLU A 92 -11.67 3.40 14.32
CA GLU A 92 -10.34 2.96 13.97
C GLU A 92 -10.40 2.10 12.71
N CYS A 93 -9.70 2.55 11.69
CA CYS A 93 -9.69 1.95 10.37
C CYS A 93 -8.32 2.08 9.73
N THR A 94 -8.13 1.40 8.61
CA THR A 94 -6.86 1.40 7.89
C THR A 94 -7.10 1.54 6.39
N LEU A 95 -6.13 2.17 5.72
CA LEU A 95 -6.13 2.18 4.25
C LEU A 95 -6.01 0.75 3.73
N ASN A 96 -6.82 0.44 2.72
CA ASN A 96 -6.90 -0.88 2.11
C ASN A 96 -7.42 -2.00 3.04
N GLY A 97 -7.85 -1.69 4.27
CA GLY A 97 -8.22 -2.70 5.27
C GLY A 97 -7.03 -3.47 5.84
N LEU A 98 -5.82 -2.89 5.79
CA LEU A 98 -4.61 -3.51 6.34
C LEU A 98 -4.73 -3.81 7.84
N GLY A 99 -4.33 -5.01 8.26
CA GLY A 99 -4.34 -5.39 9.67
C GLY A 99 -3.94 -6.83 9.88
N GLU A 100 -4.12 -7.33 11.10
CA GLU A 100 -3.91 -8.74 11.40
C GLU A 100 -4.94 -9.63 10.68
N ARG A 101 -4.52 -10.85 10.30
CA ARG A 101 -5.38 -11.88 9.69
C ARG A 101 -6.12 -11.35 8.44
N ALA A 102 -7.44 -11.21 8.51
CA ALA A 102 -8.30 -10.70 7.44
C ALA A 102 -8.33 -9.17 7.37
N GLY A 103 -7.65 -8.49 8.29
CA GLY A 103 -7.48 -7.05 8.32
C GLY A 103 -8.50 -6.32 9.19
N ASN A 104 -8.50 -5.00 9.05
CA ASN A 104 -9.36 -4.07 9.78
C ASN A 104 -10.42 -3.48 8.85
N ALA A 105 -11.36 -2.71 9.40
CA ALA A 105 -12.27 -1.91 8.60
C ALA A 105 -11.49 -0.97 7.65
N ALA A 106 -11.90 -0.97 6.38
CA ALA A 106 -11.26 -0.18 5.34
C ALA A 106 -11.70 1.29 5.40
N LEU A 107 -10.74 2.20 5.53
CA LEU A 107 -10.98 3.64 5.64
C LEU A 107 -11.73 4.17 4.43
N GLU A 108 -11.28 3.83 3.22
CA GLU A 108 -11.87 4.29 1.98
C GLU A 108 -13.33 3.85 1.82
N GLU A 109 -13.70 2.68 2.36
CA GLU A 109 -15.05 2.14 2.27
C GLU A 109 -15.98 2.81 3.28
N ILE A 110 -15.53 3.02 4.53
CA ILE A 110 -16.29 3.75 5.56
C ILE A 110 -16.57 5.18 5.09
N VAL A 111 -15.54 5.89 4.65
CA VAL A 111 -15.63 7.29 4.25
C VAL A 111 -16.58 7.46 3.06
N MET A 112 -16.42 6.62 2.02
CA MET A 112 -17.29 6.72 0.86
C MET A 112 -18.70 6.23 1.13
N ALA A 113 -18.92 5.29 2.06
CA ALA A 113 -20.26 4.91 2.50
C ALA A 113 -20.97 6.09 3.21
N LEU A 114 -20.30 6.75 4.15
CA LEU A 114 -20.84 7.94 4.83
C LEU A 114 -21.16 9.06 3.84
N TYR A 115 -20.27 9.32 2.87
CA TYR A 115 -20.47 10.34 1.86
C TYR A 115 -21.62 10.01 0.88
N THR A 116 -21.61 8.82 0.29
CA THR A 116 -22.60 8.42 -0.73
C THR A 116 -23.99 8.20 -0.14
N ARG A 117 -24.07 7.87 1.15
CA ARG A 117 -25.32 7.68 1.90
C ARG A 117 -25.52 8.71 3.01
N ARG A 118 -25.02 9.93 2.80
CA ARG A 118 -25.16 11.05 3.75
C ARG A 118 -26.62 11.39 4.09
N ASP A 119 -27.54 11.10 3.18
CA ASP A 119 -28.98 11.21 3.35
C ASP A 119 -29.53 10.26 4.43
N ASP A 120 -28.88 9.11 4.62
CA ASP A 120 -29.28 8.05 5.55
C ASP A 120 -28.46 8.10 6.85
N TYR A 121 -27.15 8.37 6.76
CA TYR A 121 -26.26 8.44 7.92
C TYR A 121 -26.28 9.81 8.62
N GLY A 122 -26.30 10.91 7.87
CA GLY A 122 -26.24 12.26 8.45
C GLY A 122 -24.92 12.62 9.14
N PHE A 123 -23.83 11.89 8.87
CA PHE A 123 -22.50 12.14 9.44
C PHE A 123 -21.49 12.52 8.34
N GLU A 124 -20.50 13.33 8.72
CA GLU A 124 -19.42 13.77 7.84
C GLU A 124 -18.05 13.54 8.49
N THR A 125 -17.01 13.52 7.66
CA THR A 125 -15.62 13.42 8.12
C THR A 125 -14.81 14.56 7.51
N ASN A 126 -13.67 14.88 8.12
CA ASN A 126 -12.72 15.87 7.58
C ASN A 126 -11.69 15.25 6.61
N ILE A 127 -11.93 14.02 6.13
CA ILE A 127 -11.00 13.34 5.23
C ILE A 127 -11.06 13.96 3.84
N ASN A 128 -9.90 14.25 3.26
CA ASN A 128 -9.81 14.69 1.87
C ASN A 128 -9.98 13.49 0.93
N TYR A 129 -11.16 13.35 0.32
CA TYR A 129 -11.48 12.22 -0.54
C TYR A 129 -10.54 12.09 -1.75
N GLN A 130 -10.04 13.20 -2.27
CA GLN A 130 -9.15 13.20 -3.44
C GLN A 130 -7.81 12.50 -3.19
N GLU A 131 -7.44 12.30 -1.92
CA GLU A 131 -6.20 11.65 -1.52
C GLU A 131 -6.35 10.13 -1.31
N ILE A 132 -7.57 9.59 -1.35
CA ILE A 132 -7.85 8.19 -1.04
C ILE A 132 -7.08 7.25 -1.97
N TYR A 133 -7.19 7.43 -3.28
CA TYR A 133 -6.57 6.53 -4.25
C TYR A 133 -5.04 6.56 -4.17
N ARG A 134 -4.44 7.76 -4.10
CA ARG A 134 -2.99 7.93 -3.96
C ARG A 134 -2.48 7.30 -2.67
N SER A 135 -3.18 7.51 -1.56
CA SER A 135 -2.82 6.93 -0.26
C SER A 135 -2.94 5.40 -0.27
N SER A 136 -3.98 4.85 -0.91
CA SER A 136 -4.13 3.41 -1.13
C SER A 136 -2.93 2.82 -1.89
N ARG A 137 -2.47 3.48 -2.96
CA ARG A 137 -1.29 3.06 -3.72
C ARG A 137 -0.02 3.16 -2.88
N LEU A 138 0.20 4.27 -2.19
CA LEU A 138 1.35 4.45 -1.30
C LEU A 138 1.44 3.33 -0.25
N VAL A 139 0.34 2.96 0.39
CA VAL A 139 0.29 1.88 1.39
C VAL A 139 0.55 0.51 0.75
N SER A 140 -0.11 0.21 -0.37
CA SER A 140 0.08 -1.06 -1.09
C SER A 140 1.53 -1.28 -1.47
N ASN A 141 2.12 -0.24 -2.04
CA ASN A 141 3.52 -0.19 -2.37
C ASN A 141 4.35 -0.38 -1.09
N SER A 142 4.24 0.51 -0.10
CA SER A 142 5.08 0.51 1.12
C SER A 142 5.08 -0.83 1.87
N THR A 143 3.95 -1.53 1.88
CA THR A 143 3.79 -2.82 2.56
C THR A 143 4.17 -4.03 1.70
N GLY A 144 4.16 -3.87 0.38
CA GLY A 144 4.26 -4.97 -0.60
C GLY A 144 2.97 -5.77 -0.76
N MET A 145 1.85 -5.31 -0.19
CA MET A 145 0.56 -5.99 -0.26
C MET A 145 -0.28 -5.38 -1.40
N PRO A 146 -0.52 -6.12 -2.51
CA PRO A 146 -1.24 -5.58 -3.66
C PRO A 146 -2.72 -5.33 -3.34
N VAL A 147 -3.28 -4.27 -3.90
CA VAL A 147 -4.73 -3.99 -3.86
C VAL A 147 -5.46 -4.96 -4.79
N GLN A 148 -6.49 -5.64 -4.29
CA GLN A 148 -7.30 -6.53 -5.11
C GLN A 148 -7.99 -5.74 -6.25
N PRO A 149 -8.02 -6.26 -7.49
CA PRO A 149 -8.63 -5.55 -8.62
C PRO A 149 -10.09 -5.15 -8.38
N ASN A 150 -10.86 -5.98 -7.69
CA ASN A 150 -12.27 -5.78 -7.37
C ASN A 150 -12.51 -5.17 -5.97
N LYS A 151 -11.47 -4.64 -5.31
CA LYS A 151 -11.65 -3.95 -4.02
C LYS A 151 -12.55 -2.72 -4.18
N ALA A 152 -13.48 -2.54 -3.25
CA ALA A 152 -14.37 -1.39 -3.25
C ALA A 152 -13.56 -0.07 -3.20
N VAL A 153 -14.06 0.94 -3.91
CA VAL A 153 -13.52 2.31 -4.01
C VAL A 153 -12.16 2.43 -4.70
N VAL A 154 -11.17 1.60 -4.39
CA VAL A 154 -9.76 1.78 -4.83
C VAL A 154 -9.24 0.65 -5.73
N GLY A 155 -10.05 -0.39 -5.96
CA GLY A 155 -9.73 -1.46 -6.90
C GLY A 155 -9.75 -0.97 -8.35
N LYS A 156 -8.89 -1.53 -9.18
CA LYS A 156 -8.79 -1.21 -10.62
C LYS A 156 -10.14 -1.34 -11.35
N ASN A 157 -10.97 -2.28 -10.93
CA ASN A 157 -12.25 -2.59 -11.54
C ASN A 157 -13.43 -1.88 -10.85
N ALA A 158 -13.20 -1.10 -9.79
CA ALA A 158 -14.27 -0.49 -8.99
C ALA A 158 -15.17 0.48 -9.78
N PHE A 159 -14.64 1.03 -10.89
CA PHE A 159 -15.34 1.95 -11.77
C PHE A 159 -15.34 1.50 -13.24
N ALA A 160 -15.03 0.23 -13.50
CA ALA A 160 -14.97 -0.32 -14.85
C ALA A 160 -16.34 -0.85 -15.31
N HIS A 161 -16.73 -0.53 -16.55
CA HIS A 161 -17.98 -0.99 -17.16
C HIS A 161 -17.67 -1.82 -18.41
N GLU A 162 -17.83 -3.15 -18.32
CA GLU A 162 -17.53 -4.07 -19.43
C GLU A 162 -18.73 -4.29 -20.36
N SER A 163 -19.93 -4.33 -19.80
CA SER A 163 -21.15 -4.65 -20.56
C SER A 163 -21.62 -3.47 -21.41
N GLY A 164 -21.95 -3.73 -22.68
CA GLY A 164 -22.42 -2.70 -23.61
C GLY A 164 -23.71 -1.98 -23.16
N ILE A 165 -24.58 -2.67 -22.42
CA ILE A 165 -25.77 -2.06 -21.82
C ILE A 165 -25.43 -1.14 -20.64
N HIS A 166 -24.37 -1.44 -19.88
CA HIS A 166 -23.90 -0.59 -18.79
C HIS A 166 -23.21 0.65 -19.36
N GLN A 167 -22.39 0.47 -20.40
CA GLN A 167 -21.74 1.56 -21.11
C GLN A 167 -22.76 2.54 -21.71
N ASP A 168 -23.77 2.05 -22.42
CA ASP A 168 -24.84 2.89 -22.96
C ASP A 168 -25.59 3.66 -21.87
N GLY A 169 -25.88 3.01 -20.73
CA GLY A 169 -26.52 3.66 -19.59
C GLY A 169 -25.64 4.74 -18.95
N VAL A 170 -24.35 4.48 -18.75
CA VAL A 170 -23.39 5.47 -18.21
C VAL A 170 -23.22 6.65 -19.16
N ILE A 171 -23.20 6.43 -20.47
CA ILE A 171 -23.12 7.48 -21.49
C ILE A 171 -24.36 8.39 -21.46
N LYS A 172 -25.55 7.81 -21.25
CA LYS A 172 -26.81 8.55 -21.17
C LYS A 172 -26.99 9.28 -19.85
N GLU A 173 -26.73 8.59 -18.74
CA GLU A 173 -26.90 9.09 -17.38
C GLU A 173 -25.96 8.32 -16.44
N ARG A 174 -24.82 8.93 -16.09
CA ARG A 174 -23.76 8.29 -15.28
C ARG A 174 -24.27 7.74 -13.95
N THR A 175 -25.22 8.44 -13.31
CA THR A 175 -25.78 8.03 -12.00
C THR A 175 -26.57 6.71 -12.06
N THR A 176 -26.87 6.20 -13.26
CA THR A 176 -27.53 4.90 -13.44
C THR A 176 -26.70 3.74 -12.90
N TYR A 177 -25.37 3.79 -13.06
CA TYR A 177 -24.46 2.71 -12.66
C TYR A 177 -23.27 3.18 -11.82
N GLU A 178 -23.04 4.49 -11.70
CA GLU A 178 -21.97 5.05 -10.87
C GLU A 178 -22.56 5.70 -9.61
N ILE A 179 -22.42 5.01 -8.47
CA ILE A 179 -22.84 5.52 -7.15
C ILE A 179 -21.95 6.68 -6.64
N MET A 180 -20.77 6.85 -7.24
CA MET A 180 -19.84 7.93 -6.95
C MET A 180 -18.95 8.20 -8.16
N ASN A 181 -18.44 9.43 -8.29
CA ASN A 181 -17.57 9.84 -9.37
C ASN A 181 -16.11 9.41 -9.09
N PRO A 182 -15.41 8.68 -9.98
CA PRO A 182 -14.01 8.25 -9.75
C PRO A 182 -13.06 9.41 -9.41
N GLN A 183 -13.25 10.56 -10.05
CA GLN A 183 -12.44 11.76 -9.83
C GLN A 183 -12.54 12.28 -8.40
N MET A 184 -13.63 11.98 -7.69
CA MET A 184 -13.83 12.38 -6.29
C MET A 184 -12.85 11.69 -5.34
N VAL A 185 -12.47 10.44 -5.65
CA VAL A 185 -11.53 9.65 -4.84
C VAL A 185 -10.09 9.76 -5.35
N GLY A 186 -9.84 10.67 -6.30
CA GLY A 186 -8.52 10.91 -6.89
C GLY A 186 -8.19 10.03 -8.10
N ILE A 187 -9.17 9.32 -8.69
CA ILE A 187 -8.96 8.53 -9.90
C ILE A 187 -9.15 9.41 -11.13
N ASN A 188 -8.04 9.78 -11.77
CA ASN A 188 -8.08 10.58 -12.99
C ASN A 188 -8.24 9.71 -14.24
N GLN A 189 -9.38 9.85 -14.93
CA GLN A 189 -9.53 9.35 -16.30
C GLN A 189 -8.80 10.29 -17.25
N SER A 190 -7.64 9.89 -17.78
CA SER A 190 -6.96 10.64 -18.84
C SER A 190 -6.93 9.88 -20.15
N ASN A 191 -7.16 10.62 -21.23
CA ASN A 191 -7.06 10.13 -22.61
C ASN A 191 -5.66 10.34 -23.22
N LEU A 192 -4.67 10.79 -22.42
CA LEU A 192 -3.30 11.00 -22.89
C LEU A 192 -2.55 9.67 -22.96
N VAL A 193 -2.30 9.20 -24.17
CA VAL A 193 -1.47 8.01 -24.43
C VAL A 193 0.01 8.40 -24.33
N PHE A 194 0.74 7.78 -23.41
CA PHE A 194 2.18 7.93 -23.30
C PHE A 194 2.93 6.84 -24.08
N GLY A 195 4.02 7.23 -24.75
CA GLY A 195 4.89 6.32 -25.49
C GLY A 195 6.23 6.99 -25.81
N LYS A 196 7.06 6.35 -26.65
CA LYS A 196 8.46 6.80 -26.91
C LYS A 196 8.60 8.26 -27.35
N HIS A 197 7.58 8.83 -27.98
CA HIS A 197 7.56 10.21 -28.45
C HIS A 197 7.09 11.23 -27.40
N SER A 198 6.62 10.79 -26.23
CA SER A 198 6.22 11.69 -25.16
C SER A 198 7.43 12.45 -24.61
N GLY A 199 7.25 13.76 -24.45
CA GLY A 199 8.26 14.68 -23.95
C GLY A 199 8.21 14.90 -22.44
N ARG A 200 9.31 15.40 -21.86
CA ARG A 200 9.49 15.64 -20.42
C ARG A 200 8.41 16.53 -19.81
N HIS A 201 7.98 17.56 -20.54
CA HIS A 201 6.93 18.46 -20.07
C HIS A 201 5.58 17.75 -19.90
N GLY A 202 5.21 16.89 -20.86
CA GLY A 202 3.99 16.08 -20.77
C GLY A 202 4.06 15.09 -19.61
N PHE A 203 5.22 14.44 -19.42
CA PHE A 203 5.48 13.53 -18.30
C PHE A 203 5.34 14.24 -16.94
N LYS A 204 6.02 15.39 -16.76
CA LYS A 204 5.91 16.21 -15.53
C LYS A 204 4.48 16.62 -15.23
N LYS A 205 3.76 17.10 -16.25
CA LYS A 205 2.35 17.50 -16.11
C LYS A 205 1.49 16.31 -15.68
N ARG A 206 1.68 15.14 -16.29
CA ARG A 206 0.90 13.95 -15.95
C ARG A 206 1.19 13.43 -14.55
N LEU A 207 2.46 13.40 -14.14
CA LEU A 207 2.82 13.08 -12.76
C LEU A 207 2.14 14.02 -11.76
N LYS A 208 2.14 15.33 -12.03
CA LYS A 208 1.45 16.32 -11.20
C LYS A 208 -0.06 16.09 -11.16
N GLU A 209 -0.70 15.75 -12.28
CA GLU A 209 -2.12 15.38 -12.34
C GLU A 209 -2.39 14.11 -11.51
N LEU A 210 -1.49 13.13 -11.52
CA LEU A 210 -1.54 11.92 -10.69
C LEU A 210 -1.20 12.19 -9.21
N GLY A 211 -0.93 13.44 -8.84
CA GLY A 211 -0.60 13.85 -7.48
C GLY A 211 0.87 13.66 -7.10
N TYR A 212 1.78 13.45 -8.04
CA TYR A 212 3.22 13.33 -7.81
C TYR A 212 3.93 14.63 -8.16
N GLU A 213 4.53 15.27 -7.16
CA GLU A 213 5.44 16.41 -7.35
C GLU A 213 6.87 15.98 -7.04
N LEU A 214 7.66 15.80 -8.09
CA LEU A 214 9.09 15.49 -7.99
C LEU A 214 9.91 16.78 -8.13
N ASN A 215 11.04 16.86 -7.43
CA ASN A 215 12.05 17.89 -7.70
C ASN A 215 12.69 17.65 -9.09
N GLU A 216 13.46 18.61 -9.59
CA GLU A 216 14.04 18.52 -10.95
C GLU A 216 14.97 17.30 -11.13
N ALA A 217 15.74 16.94 -10.10
CA ALA A 217 16.68 15.80 -10.16
C ALA A 217 15.94 14.46 -10.20
N ASP A 218 14.92 14.29 -9.37
CA ASP A 218 14.10 13.07 -9.32
C ASP A 218 13.22 12.96 -10.57
N LEU A 219 12.73 14.09 -11.08
CA LEU A 219 12.03 14.13 -12.35
C LEU A 219 12.92 13.68 -13.51
N ASP A 220 14.20 14.06 -13.53
CA ASP A 220 15.15 13.64 -14.57
C ASP A 220 15.40 12.13 -14.53
N LYS A 221 15.60 11.57 -13.34
CA LYS A 221 15.76 10.12 -13.16
C LYS A 221 14.50 9.35 -13.56
N ALA A 222 13.33 9.79 -13.10
CA ALA A 222 12.05 9.19 -13.47
C ALA A 222 11.80 9.29 -14.98
N PHE A 223 12.16 10.41 -15.62
CA PHE A 223 12.00 10.60 -17.05
C PHE A 223 12.97 9.74 -17.88
N ALA A 224 14.21 9.53 -17.42
CA ALA A 224 15.15 8.61 -18.06
C ALA A 224 14.61 7.17 -18.05
N ARG A 225 14.13 6.70 -16.90
CA ARG A 225 13.50 5.37 -16.78
C ARG A 225 12.20 5.26 -17.57
N PHE A 226 11.42 6.33 -17.65
CA PHE A 226 10.26 6.41 -18.54
C PHE A 226 10.65 6.18 -20.01
N LYS A 227 11.76 6.76 -20.49
CA LYS A 227 12.24 6.54 -21.86
C LYS A 227 12.66 5.10 -22.10
N GLU A 228 13.42 4.51 -21.18
CA GLU A 228 13.80 3.09 -21.26
C GLU A 228 12.58 2.17 -21.30
N LEU A 229 11.57 2.48 -20.49
CA LEU A 229 10.31 1.74 -20.50
C LEU A 229 9.55 1.94 -21.82
N ALA A 230 9.52 3.16 -22.35
CA ALA A 230 8.82 3.50 -23.59
C ALA A 230 9.45 2.87 -24.84
N ASP A 231 10.73 2.52 -24.78
CA ASP A 231 11.41 1.77 -25.83
C ASP A 231 11.02 0.29 -25.83
N LYS A 232 10.70 -0.26 -24.66
CA LYS A 232 10.31 -1.67 -24.48
C LYS A 232 8.79 -1.90 -24.58
N LYS A 233 7.99 -0.90 -24.19
CA LYS A 233 6.53 -0.98 -24.07
C LYS A 233 5.83 0.00 -25.01
N LYS A 234 4.87 -0.48 -25.80
CA LYS A 234 4.20 0.36 -26.83
C LYS A 234 3.32 1.46 -26.24
N THR A 235 2.60 1.13 -25.17
CA THR A 235 1.66 2.04 -24.50
C THR A 235 2.01 2.08 -23.03
N ILE A 236 2.31 3.28 -22.53
CA ILE A 236 2.55 3.54 -21.11
C ILE A 236 1.24 4.05 -20.50
N THR A 237 0.83 3.35 -19.45
CA THR A 237 -0.38 3.62 -18.65
C THR A 237 -0.03 4.54 -17.48
N ASP A 238 -1.04 5.15 -16.87
CA ASP A 238 -0.84 5.96 -15.66
C ASP A 238 -0.18 5.17 -14.53
N ARG A 239 -0.52 3.89 -14.39
CA ARG A 239 0.07 3.04 -13.36
C ARG A 239 1.59 2.88 -13.55
N ASP A 240 2.05 2.83 -14.79
CA ASP A 240 3.49 2.81 -15.09
C ASP A 240 4.17 4.12 -14.64
N LEU A 241 3.51 5.26 -14.84
CA LEU A 241 4.03 6.57 -14.42
C LEU A 241 4.07 6.72 -12.90
N GLU A 242 3.02 6.29 -12.20
CA GLU A 242 2.96 6.25 -10.74
C GLU A 242 4.14 5.46 -10.18
N VAL A 243 4.34 4.24 -10.69
CA VAL A 243 5.41 3.35 -10.24
C VAL A 243 6.80 3.97 -10.43
N LEU A 244 7.03 4.64 -11.57
CA LEU A 244 8.29 5.34 -11.85
C LEU A 244 8.53 6.53 -10.90
N ALA A 245 7.47 7.25 -10.52
CA ALA A 245 7.56 8.38 -9.60
C ALA A 245 7.75 7.93 -8.15
N GLU A 246 7.03 6.90 -7.71
CA GLU A 246 7.12 6.33 -6.37
C GLU A 246 8.51 5.79 -6.06
N ASP A 247 9.17 5.19 -7.05
CA ASP A 247 10.55 4.69 -6.90
C ASP A 247 11.56 5.83 -6.64
N GLN A 248 11.24 7.08 -7.01
CA GLN A 248 12.08 8.24 -6.66
C GLN A 248 11.78 8.83 -5.28
N ILE A 249 10.57 8.61 -4.74
CA ILE A 249 10.14 9.19 -3.46
C ILE A 249 10.75 8.43 -2.27
N GLN A 250 11.10 7.14 -2.45
CA GLN A 250 11.85 6.38 -1.44
C GLN A 250 13.33 6.75 -1.46
N ASN A 251 13.66 7.91 -0.86
CA ASN A 251 15.01 8.45 -0.70
C ASN A 251 15.87 7.59 0.25
N ILE A 252 16.40 6.47 -0.24
CA ILE A 252 17.60 5.84 0.34
C ILE A 252 18.70 5.94 -0.72
N PRO A 253 19.87 6.51 -0.40
CA PRO A 253 20.99 6.55 -1.34
C PRO A 253 21.33 5.13 -1.78
N GLU A 254 21.21 4.85 -3.08
CA GLU A 254 21.69 3.60 -3.65
C GLU A 254 23.21 3.59 -3.58
N LYS A 255 23.79 2.84 -2.64
CA LYS A 255 25.24 2.60 -2.67
C LYS A 255 25.59 1.88 -3.97
N TRP A 256 24.91 0.77 -4.24
CA TRP A 256 25.18 -0.08 -5.41
C TRP A 256 24.06 0.02 -6.44
N GLN A 257 24.43 0.15 -7.71
CA GLN A 257 23.54 0.06 -8.86
C GLN A 257 23.78 -1.24 -9.63
N LEU A 258 22.73 -1.83 -10.18
CA LEU A 258 22.82 -3.02 -11.02
C LEU A 258 23.18 -2.63 -12.46
N ASP A 259 24.38 -2.99 -12.90
CA ASP A 259 24.89 -2.67 -14.24
C ASP A 259 24.65 -3.81 -15.24
N TYR A 260 24.83 -5.04 -14.78
CA TYR A 260 24.78 -6.23 -15.63
C TYR A 260 24.16 -7.40 -14.88
N LEU A 261 23.28 -8.11 -15.58
CA LEU A 261 22.71 -9.37 -15.15
C LEU A 261 22.75 -10.33 -16.32
N TYR A 262 23.38 -11.48 -16.11
CA TYR A 262 23.33 -12.62 -17.01
C TYR A 262 22.87 -13.85 -16.25
N ILE A 263 21.88 -14.55 -16.80
CA ILE A 263 21.34 -15.76 -16.20
C ILE A 263 21.30 -16.84 -17.27
N CYS A 264 21.84 -18.01 -16.91
CA CYS A 264 21.67 -19.25 -17.66
C CYS A 264 20.84 -20.21 -16.82
N SER A 265 19.70 -20.65 -17.34
CA SER A 265 18.81 -21.60 -16.67
C SER A 265 18.05 -22.44 -17.67
N GLY A 266 17.68 -23.66 -17.27
CA GLY A 266 16.85 -24.56 -18.08
C GLY A 266 16.52 -25.82 -17.32
N THR A 267 15.59 -26.62 -17.86
CA THR A 267 15.22 -27.91 -17.26
C THR A 267 16.42 -28.85 -17.27
N GLY A 268 16.85 -29.32 -16.08
CA GLY A 268 18.00 -30.22 -15.93
C GLY A 268 19.38 -29.55 -15.97
N VAL A 269 19.44 -28.22 -16.02
CA VAL A 269 20.67 -27.43 -15.97
C VAL A 269 20.72 -26.71 -14.62
N THR A 270 21.88 -26.70 -13.95
CA THR A 270 22.07 -25.91 -12.73
C THR A 270 21.97 -24.42 -13.06
N PRO A 271 20.95 -23.69 -12.55
CA PRO A 271 20.82 -22.27 -12.77
C PRO A 271 22.05 -21.50 -12.28
N THR A 272 22.57 -20.63 -13.12
CA THR A 272 23.75 -19.81 -12.84
C THR A 272 23.46 -18.37 -13.20
N ALA A 273 23.87 -17.44 -12.33
CA ALA A 273 23.76 -16.01 -12.57
C ALA A 273 25.13 -15.34 -12.39
N THR A 274 25.41 -14.37 -13.26
CA THR A 274 26.52 -13.42 -13.13
C THR A 274 25.94 -12.03 -12.96
N VAL A 275 26.40 -11.32 -11.94
CA VAL A 275 25.91 -10.00 -11.58
C VAL A 275 27.08 -9.03 -11.51
N ARG A 276 26.94 -7.87 -12.15
CA ARG A 276 27.84 -6.72 -11.97
C ARG A 276 27.10 -5.57 -11.32
N ILE A 277 27.71 -5.00 -10.30
CA ILE A 277 27.23 -3.79 -9.62
C ILE A 277 28.29 -2.68 -9.66
N SER A 278 27.84 -1.43 -9.61
CA SER A 278 28.70 -0.25 -9.56
C SER A 278 28.36 0.71 -8.42
N SER A 279 29.38 1.41 -7.91
CA SER A 279 29.27 2.49 -6.93
C SER A 279 30.47 3.43 -7.08
N GLU A 280 30.25 4.73 -7.25
CA GLU A 280 31.31 5.76 -7.20
C GLU A 280 32.58 5.47 -8.04
N GLY A 281 32.42 4.82 -9.21
CA GLY A 281 33.51 4.45 -10.10
C GLY A 281 34.17 3.09 -9.80
N GLU A 282 33.77 2.40 -8.74
CA GLU A 282 34.10 1.00 -8.47
C GLU A 282 33.08 0.09 -9.16
N THR A 283 33.56 -0.98 -9.81
CA THR A 283 32.71 -2.05 -10.37
C THR A 283 33.11 -3.37 -9.75
N LYS A 284 32.12 -4.18 -9.38
CA LYS A 284 32.32 -5.53 -8.85
C LYS A 284 31.47 -6.51 -9.61
N GLU A 285 32.02 -7.69 -9.87
CA GLU A 285 31.34 -8.76 -10.60
C GLU A 285 31.53 -10.08 -9.87
N GLU A 286 30.45 -10.84 -9.72
CA GLU A 286 30.47 -12.19 -9.17
C GLU A 286 29.49 -13.10 -9.89
N ALA A 287 29.72 -14.40 -9.74
CA ALA A 287 28.81 -15.42 -10.22
C ALA A 287 28.42 -16.41 -9.11
N SER A 288 27.19 -16.93 -9.20
CA SER A 288 26.75 -18.00 -8.33
C SER A 288 25.75 -18.91 -9.01
N CYS A 289 25.75 -20.16 -8.55
CA CYS A 289 24.67 -21.10 -8.81
C CYS A 289 23.56 -20.92 -7.76
N GLY A 290 22.39 -21.50 -8.05
CA GLY A 290 21.28 -21.58 -7.11
C GLY A 290 20.23 -22.57 -7.58
N ASP A 291 19.21 -22.80 -6.76
CA ASP A 291 18.13 -23.76 -7.06
C ASP A 291 17.18 -23.26 -8.18
N GLY A 292 17.26 -21.98 -8.50
CA GLY A 292 16.50 -21.30 -9.55
C GLY A 292 17.25 -20.07 -10.05
N PRO A 293 16.84 -19.48 -11.19
CA PRO A 293 17.51 -18.30 -11.76
C PRO A 293 17.51 -17.10 -10.81
N ILE A 294 16.42 -16.91 -10.07
CA ILE A 294 16.29 -15.85 -9.05
C ILE A 294 17.23 -16.12 -7.87
N ASN A 295 17.24 -17.35 -7.35
CA ASN A 295 18.13 -17.70 -6.24
C ASN A 295 19.61 -17.59 -6.63
N ALA A 296 19.97 -17.99 -7.85
CA ALA A 296 21.33 -17.80 -8.37
C ALA A 296 21.72 -16.32 -8.41
N ALA A 297 20.82 -15.45 -8.87
CA ALA A 297 21.04 -14.00 -8.88
C ALA A 297 21.19 -13.42 -7.46
N PHE A 298 20.36 -13.87 -6.51
CA PHE A 298 20.45 -13.44 -5.11
C PHE A 298 21.78 -13.87 -4.49
N ASN A 299 22.18 -15.14 -4.66
CA ASN A 299 23.46 -15.64 -4.16
C ASN A 299 24.65 -14.87 -4.77
N ALA A 300 24.59 -14.49 -6.05
CA ALA A 300 25.62 -13.66 -6.69
C ALA A 300 25.64 -12.23 -6.09
N LEU A 301 24.47 -11.64 -5.84
CA LEU A 301 24.33 -10.34 -5.16
C LEU A 301 24.90 -10.38 -3.73
N GLU A 302 24.67 -11.44 -2.97
CA GLU A 302 25.22 -11.59 -1.62
C GLU A 302 26.75 -11.69 -1.64
N LYS A 303 27.32 -12.45 -2.59
CA LYS A 303 28.77 -12.56 -2.74
C LYS A 303 29.41 -11.22 -3.10
N VAL A 304 28.86 -10.51 -4.10
CA VAL A 304 29.45 -9.26 -4.60
C VAL A 304 29.34 -8.11 -3.59
N THR A 305 28.28 -8.11 -2.77
CA THR A 305 28.06 -7.09 -1.73
C THR A 305 28.69 -7.46 -0.39
N GLY A 306 28.96 -8.75 -0.14
CA GLY A 306 29.41 -9.28 1.14
C GLY A 306 28.33 -9.36 2.21
N ILE A 307 27.05 -9.16 1.85
CA ILE A 307 25.91 -9.18 2.77
C ILE A 307 25.10 -10.43 2.49
N LYS A 308 25.10 -11.35 3.45
CA LYS A 308 24.28 -12.55 3.43
C LYS A 308 23.01 -12.31 4.23
N ALA A 309 21.84 -12.37 3.60
CA ALA A 309 20.56 -12.08 4.23
C ALA A 309 19.57 -13.22 4.01
N THR A 310 18.60 -13.37 4.90
CA THR A 310 17.56 -14.39 4.74
C THR A 310 16.38 -13.78 3.99
N LEU A 311 16.03 -14.32 2.82
CA LEU A 311 14.81 -13.92 2.11
C LEU A 311 13.59 -14.46 2.87
N ILE A 312 12.83 -13.56 3.51
CA ILE A 312 11.63 -13.93 4.28
C ILE A 312 10.33 -13.78 3.48
N HIS A 313 10.34 -12.92 2.46
CA HIS A 313 9.18 -12.73 1.58
C HIS A 313 9.62 -12.35 0.18
N TYR A 314 8.95 -12.94 -0.81
CA TYR A 314 9.11 -12.62 -2.21
C TYR A 314 7.73 -12.59 -2.87
N SER A 315 7.43 -11.50 -3.54
CA SER A 315 6.20 -11.34 -4.32
C SER A 315 6.54 -10.75 -5.68
N LEU A 316 6.06 -11.39 -6.74
CA LEU A 316 6.12 -10.91 -8.12
C LEU A 316 4.70 -10.63 -8.58
N ASN A 317 4.43 -9.40 -8.97
CA ASN A 317 3.14 -8.96 -9.50
C ASN A 317 3.32 -8.41 -10.91
N ALA A 318 2.41 -8.78 -11.82
CA ALA A 318 2.29 -8.06 -13.07
C ALA A 318 1.58 -6.73 -12.77
N VAL A 319 2.27 -5.62 -12.99
CA VAL A 319 1.72 -4.27 -12.78
C VAL A 319 0.74 -3.92 -13.88
N THR A 320 1.04 -4.36 -15.11
CA THR A 320 0.24 -4.06 -16.30
C THR A 320 -0.06 -5.31 -17.10
N GLU A 321 -0.93 -5.16 -18.10
CA GLU A 321 -1.36 -6.23 -18.98
C GLU A 321 -0.52 -6.26 -20.27
N GLY A 322 -0.59 -7.38 -20.99
CA GLY A 322 0.09 -7.57 -22.27
C GLY A 322 1.35 -8.43 -22.16
N LYS A 323 1.94 -8.75 -23.31
CA LYS A 323 3.20 -9.53 -23.39
C LYS A 323 4.42 -8.71 -22.96
N ASP A 324 4.27 -7.39 -22.93
CA ASP A 324 5.21 -6.37 -22.49
C ASP A 324 4.85 -5.83 -21.09
N ALA A 325 4.15 -6.64 -20.29
CA ALA A 325 3.79 -6.31 -18.92
C ALA A 325 5.04 -6.03 -18.07
N ILE A 326 4.93 -5.04 -17.20
CA ILE A 326 5.94 -4.77 -16.18
C ILE A 326 5.78 -5.77 -15.04
N GLY A 327 6.87 -6.45 -14.68
CA GLY A 327 6.99 -7.18 -13.43
C GLY A 327 7.46 -6.25 -12.33
N GLU A 328 6.68 -6.13 -11.26
CA GLU A 328 7.09 -5.54 -9.99
C GLU A 328 7.40 -6.66 -9.02
N VAL A 329 8.61 -6.63 -8.48
CA VAL A 329 9.04 -7.54 -7.43
C VAL A 329 9.20 -6.79 -6.13
N THR A 330 8.62 -7.34 -5.07
CA THR A 330 8.93 -6.97 -3.68
C THR A 330 9.70 -8.10 -3.02
N ALA A 331 10.87 -7.80 -2.46
CA ALA A 331 11.67 -8.72 -1.68
C ALA A 331 11.82 -8.18 -0.24
N LYS A 332 11.48 -8.98 0.76
CA LYS A 332 11.81 -8.69 2.17
C LYS A 332 12.93 -9.61 2.60
N ILE A 333 14.00 -9.02 3.10
CA ILE A 333 15.16 -9.72 3.63
C ILE A 333 15.31 -9.44 5.11
N GLU A 334 15.70 -10.46 5.87
CA GLU A 334 16.08 -10.33 7.27
C GLU A 334 17.60 -10.33 7.38
N PHE A 335 18.14 -9.31 8.06
CA PHE A 335 19.56 -9.18 8.36
C PHE A 335 19.71 -8.64 9.79
N ASN A 336 20.46 -9.35 10.65
CA ASN A 336 20.62 -9.01 12.07
C ASN A 336 19.28 -8.75 12.80
N GLU A 337 18.32 -9.68 12.67
CA GLU A 337 16.97 -9.61 13.28
C GLU A 337 16.11 -8.40 12.83
N LYS A 338 16.55 -7.66 11.82
CA LYS A 338 15.81 -6.55 11.21
C LYS A 338 15.35 -6.92 9.81
N VAL A 339 14.15 -6.44 9.46
CA VAL A 339 13.53 -6.70 8.16
C VAL A 339 13.66 -5.48 7.25
N PHE A 340 14.19 -5.71 6.06
CA PHE A 340 14.37 -4.71 5.01
C PHE A 340 13.54 -5.08 3.80
N THR A 341 12.73 -4.14 3.31
CA THR A 341 11.91 -4.34 2.12
C THR A 341 12.51 -3.60 0.93
N GLY A 342 12.83 -4.31 -0.14
CA GLY A 342 13.27 -3.74 -1.40
C GLY A 342 12.29 -4.00 -2.53
N ARG A 343 12.31 -3.10 -3.53
CA ARG A 343 11.49 -3.23 -4.73
C ARG A 343 12.30 -3.06 -6.00
N GLY A 344 11.84 -3.73 -7.05
CA GLY A 344 12.46 -3.72 -8.36
C GLY A 344 11.41 -3.86 -9.43
N ILE A 345 11.53 -3.05 -10.47
CA ILE A 345 10.56 -2.93 -11.55
C ILE A 345 11.32 -3.11 -12.86
N SER A 346 10.87 -4.06 -13.69
CA SER A 346 11.38 -4.23 -15.06
C SER A 346 10.36 -4.98 -15.90
N THR A 347 10.45 -4.85 -17.22
CA THR A 347 9.76 -5.74 -18.17
C THR A 347 10.34 -7.16 -18.14
N ASP A 348 11.55 -7.34 -17.58
CA ASP A 348 12.15 -8.64 -17.30
C ASP A 348 12.01 -8.98 -15.81
N VAL A 349 11.27 -10.03 -15.49
CA VAL A 349 11.00 -10.46 -14.10
C VAL A 349 12.27 -10.88 -13.36
N LEU A 350 13.30 -11.37 -14.05
CA LEU A 350 14.57 -11.75 -13.44
C LEU A 350 15.38 -10.50 -13.06
N GLU A 351 15.39 -9.51 -13.93
CA GLU A 351 15.99 -8.21 -13.66
C GLU A 351 15.26 -7.49 -12.52
N ALA A 352 13.92 -7.46 -12.55
CA ALA A 352 13.10 -6.89 -11.49
C ALA A 352 13.41 -7.55 -10.14
N SER A 353 13.59 -8.89 -10.14
CA SER A 353 13.97 -9.64 -8.93
C SER A 353 15.32 -9.21 -8.40
N ALA A 354 16.35 -9.17 -9.25
CA ALA A 354 17.70 -8.77 -8.85
C ALA A 354 17.72 -7.32 -8.32
N ARG A 355 17.00 -6.41 -8.97
CA ARG A 355 16.85 -5.01 -8.52
C ARG A 355 16.17 -4.92 -7.16
N ALA A 356 15.10 -5.69 -6.93
CA ALA A 356 14.39 -5.70 -5.66
C ALA A 356 15.27 -6.16 -4.50
N TYR A 357 16.04 -7.22 -4.72
CA TYR A 357 16.97 -7.73 -3.71
C TYR A 357 18.12 -6.76 -3.45
N LEU A 358 18.72 -6.19 -4.49
CA LEU A 358 19.79 -5.18 -4.34
C LEU A 358 19.28 -3.92 -3.65
N ASN A 359 18.05 -3.48 -3.95
CA ASN A 359 17.41 -2.37 -3.26
C ASN A 359 17.30 -2.66 -1.76
N ALA A 360 16.86 -3.87 -1.36
CA ALA A 360 16.80 -4.26 0.05
C ALA A 360 18.19 -4.27 0.71
N ILE A 361 19.22 -4.77 0.02
CA ILE A 361 20.61 -4.73 0.49
C ILE A 361 21.11 -3.29 0.67
N ASN A 362 20.80 -2.38 -0.26
CA ASN A 362 21.16 -0.97 -0.12
C ASN A 362 20.57 -0.35 1.16
N LYS A 363 19.35 -0.76 1.57
CA LYS A 363 18.76 -0.33 2.86
C LYS A 363 19.53 -0.88 4.07
N VAL A 364 19.96 -2.15 4.02
CA VAL A 364 20.85 -2.75 5.04
C VAL A 364 22.15 -1.95 5.17
N ILE A 365 22.76 -1.60 4.04
CA ILE A 365 24.01 -0.83 3.99
C ILE A 365 23.82 0.55 4.60
N TYR A 366 22.77 1.25 4.21
CA TYR A 366 22.45 2.59 4.71
C TYR A 366 22.29 2.60 6.23
N GLU A 367 21.55 1.62 6.78
CA GLU A 367 21.33 1.53 8.22
C GLU A 367 22.60 1.16 9.01
N ASN A 368 23.43 0.25 8.48
CA ASN A 368 24.69 -0.13 9.12
C ASN A 368 25.74 1.00 9.11
N HIS A 369 25.76 1.85 8.07
CA HIS A 369 26.60 3.05 8.07
C HIS A 369 26.08 4.13 9.03
N GLY A 370 24.76 4.24 9.21
CA GLY A 370 24.14 5.13 10.19
C GLY A 370 24.48 4.79 11.65
N GLN A 371 24.71 3.51 11.98
CA GLN A 371 25.09 3.09 13.34
C GLN A 371 26.58 3.25 13.66
N ASN A 372 27.46 3.22 12.65
CA ASN A 372 28.90 3.43 12.82
C ASN A 372 29.35 4.90 12.64
N GLY A 373 28.44 5.77 12.19
CA GLY A 373 28.73 7.16 11.82
C GLY A 373 28.13 8.20 12.76
N ASN A 374 28.62 8.27 14.00
CA ASN A 374 28.56 9.53 14.75
C ASN A 374 29.58 10.49 14.11
N GLY A 375 29.25 11.03 12.93
CA GLY A 375 30.19 11.79 12.11
C GLY A 375 29.65 12.15 10.74
N ALA A 376 28.90 13.25 10.69
CA ALA A 376 28.74 14.12 9.51
C ALA A 376 28.14 13.52 8.23
N TYR A 377 26.80 13.54 8.15
CA TYR A 377 26.11 13.95 6.92
C TYR A 377 25.11 15.04 7.27
N ILE A 378 25.61 16.27 7.41
CA ILE A 378 24.80 17.49 7.25
C ILE A 378 25.19 18.09 5.92
N GLY A 379 24.25 18.13 4.99
CA GLY A 379 24.31 18.95 3.80
C GLY A 379 23.12 18.65 2.90
N LYS A 380 22.44 19.63 2.32
CA LYS A 380 22.39 21.07 2.56
C LYS A 380 21.13 21.56 1.86
#